data_AF-A0A9D5PEU4-F1
#
_entry.id   AF-A0A9D5PEU4-F1
#
_cell.length_a   1.000
_cell.length_b   1.000
_cell.length_c   1.000
_cell.angle_alpha   90.00
_cell.angle_beta   90.00
_cell.angle_gamma   90.00
#
_symmetry.space_group_name_H-M   'P 1'
#
loop_
_entity.id
_entity.type
_entity.pdbx_description
1 polymer ?
#
loop_
_entity_poly.entity_id
_entity_poly.type
_entity_poly.pdbx_seq_one_letter_code
_entity_poly.pdbx_strand_id
1 'polypeptide(L)'
;MKSLYSVLGGVAAAAILCSCCMMPEEPQQPKIREIVEKHQQRVNRNDELNILCGKAWVPIYIKGQEGVDGKNAITLPADVQAYIEFHRNGKISGFAGVNVFNGSFAVTAPNLLRFGALVTTLQAGPHLDYEMLMMAQLNDVDHFEVLKNGEIEFKKRNMLMMRCKPVALNKLVRKSPKAMTPVPPEAKSRIAPKGGDAPAANPALPTVEKAPVKK
;
A
#
# COMPACT_ATOMS: atom_id res chain seq x y z
N MET A 1 56.40 -19.65 10.08
CA MET A 1 57.07 -20.16 8.87
C MET A 1 57.05 -21.69 8.91
N LYS A 2 56.40 -22.32 7.90
CA LYS A 2 56.64 -23.68 7.30
C LYS A 2 56.66 -24.87 8.28
N SER A 3 56.00 -26.03 8.08
CA SER A 3 55.71 -26.83 6.88
C SER A 3 54.78 -27.99 7.34
N LEU A 4 53.60 -28.21 6.76
CA LEU A 4 53.26 -29.17 5.68
C LEU A 4 53.36 -30.68 6.03
N TYR A 5 52.21 -31.39 5.87
CA TYR A 5 51.90 -32.71 5.24
C TYR A 5 52.85 -33.92 5.49
N SER A 6 52.49 -35.20 5.49
CA SER A 6 51.33 -36.09 5.23
C SER A 6 51.93 -37.53 5.24
N VAL A 7 51.15 -38.56 4.90
CA VAL A 7 51.50 -39.98 4.58
C VAL A 7 51.21 -40.95 5.75
N LEU A 8 50.49 -42.06 5.62
CA LEU A 8 49.57 -42.65 4.62
C LEU A 8 48.90 -43.83 5.35
N GLY A 9 47.71 -44.26 4.93
CA GLY A 9 47.17 -45.57 5.34
C GLY A 9 45.70 -45.72 5.01
N GLY A 10 45.39 -45.94 3.73
CA GLY A 10 44.03 -46.27 3.30
C GLY A 10 43.68 -47.73 3.57
N VAL A 11 42.39 -47.99 3.76
CA VAL A 11 41.75 -49.24 3.35
C VAL A 11 40.38 -48.87 2.78
N ALA A 12 40.19 -49.24 1.52
CA ALA A 12 38.91 -49.17 0.82
C ALA A 12 37.94 -50.21 1.40
N ALA A 13 36.70 -49.82 1.66
CA ALA A 13 35.59 -50.74 1.82
C ALA A 13 34.45 -50.31 0.89
N ALA A 14 33.96 -51.29 0.14
CA ALA A 14 33.11 -51.18 -1.02
C ALA A 14 31.72 -50.57 -0.74
N ALA A 15 31.17 -49.93 -1.78
CA ALA A 15 29.80 -49.49 -1.84
C ALA A 15 28.81 -50.67 -1.77
N ILE A 16 27.85 -50.60 -0.85
CA ILE A 16 26.59 -51.35 -0.92
C ILE A 16 25.51 -50.34 -1.26
N LEU A 17 25.01 -50.41 -2.50
CA LEU A 17 23.81 -49.71 -2.97
C LEU A 17 22.59 -50.33 -2.27
N CYS A 18 22.14 -49.72 -1.18
CA CYS A 18 20.81 -49.98 -0.62
C CYS A 18 19.82 -48.98 -1.22
N SER A 19 19.09 -49.44 -2.23
CA SER A 19 17.87 -48.82 -2.75
C SER A 19 16.77 -48.94 -1.68
N CYS A 20 15.99 -47.87 -1.46
CA CYS A 20 14.89 -47.74 -0.49
C CYS A 20 15.24 -47.43 0.98
N CYS A 21 16.00 -46.37 1.22
CA CYS A 21 15.84 -45.60 2.46
C CYS A 21 15.18 -44.25 2.12
N MET A 22 13.85 -44.23 2.01
CA MET A 22 13.13 -42.99 2.27
C MET A 22 13.43 -42.63 3.72
N MET A 23 14.35 -41.68 3.92
CA MET A 23 14.54 -41.03 5.21
C MET A 23 13.20 -40.36 5.55
N PRO A 24 12.54 -40.74 6.65
CA PRO A 24 11.44 -39.92 7.15
C PRO A 24 12.06 -38.57 7.53
N GLU A 25 11.63 -37.53 6.85
CA GLU A 25 11.97 -36.15 7.17
C GLU A 25 11.49 -35.90 8.61
N GLU A 26 12.44 -35.79 9.54
CA GLU A 26 12.17 -35.58 10.96
C GLU A 26 11.35 -34.28 11.10
N PRO A 27 10.14 -34.30 11.70
CA PRO A 27 9.32 -33.12 11.83
C PRO A 27 10.05 -32.13 12.73
N GLN A 28 10.66 -31.10 12.14
CA GLN A 28 11.47 -30.14 12.87
C GLN A 28 10.60 -29.43 13.90
N GLN A 29 10.73 -29.82 15.17
CA GLN A 29 10.15 -29.08 16.27
C GLN A 29 10.76 -27.66 16.24
N PRO A 30 9.94 -26.59 16.24
CA PRO A 30 10.47 -25.24 16.28
C PRO A 30 11.31 -25.08 17.55
N LYS A 31 12.54 -24.60 17.38
CA LYS A 31 13.44 -24.32 18.51
C LYS A 31 12.73 -23.30 19.40
N ILE A 32 12.65 -23.54 20.72
CA ILE A 32 11.95 -22.69 21.70
C ILE A 32 12.20 -21.18 21.49
N ARG A 33 13.42 -20.80 21.06
CA ARG A 33 13.80 -19.43 20.71
C ARG A 33 12.91 -18.80 19.63
N GLU A 34 12.61 -19.53 18.55
CA GLU A 34 11.75 -19.04 17.46
C GLU A 34 10.30 -18.81 17.93
N ILE A 35 9.80 -19.69 18.81
CA ILE A 35 8.47 -19.53 19.41
C ILE A 35 8.41 -18.26 20.26
N VAL A 36 9.42 -18.04 21.10
CA VAL A 36 9.52 -16.85 21.97
C VAL A 36 9.63 -15.58 21.13
N GLU A 37 10.47 -15.57 20.09
CA GLU A 37 10.63 -14.42 19.19
C GLU A 37 9.33 -14.08 18.46
N LYS A 38 8.65 -15.09 17.90
CA LYS A 38 7.37 -14.91 17.22
C LYS A 38 6.28 -14.43 18.17
N HIS A 39 6.28 -14.91 19.42
CA HIS A 39 5.35 -14.44 20.44
C HIS A 39 5.63 -12.98 20.80
N GLN A 40 6.89 -12.60 21.05
CA GLN A 40 7.27 -11.23 21.35
C GLN A 40 6.91 -10.27 20.20
N GLN A 41 7.15 -10.66 18.94
CA GLN A 41 6.75 -9.86 17.78
C GLN A 41 5.23 -9.66 17.70
N ARG A 42 4.45 -10.68 18.04
CA ARG A 42 2.98 -10.58 18.09
C ARG A 42 2.51 -9.66 19.22
N VAL A 43 3.12 -9.75 20.40
CA VAL A 43 2.83 -8.88 21.54
C VAL A 43 3.14 -7.42 21.18
N ASN A 44 4.36 -7.15 20.72
CA ASN A 44 4.77 -5.81 20.29
C ASN A 44 3.79 -5.24 19.24
N ARG A 45 3.41 -6.01 18.22
CA ARG A 45 2.43 -5.57 17.22
C ARG A 45 1.08 -5.20 17.85
N ASN A 46 0.58 -5.99 18.80
CA ASN A 46 -0.69 -5.72 19.44
C ASN A 46 -0.64 -4.43 20.28
N ASP A 47 0.48 -4.17 20.95
CA ASP A 47 0.68 -2.95 21.73
C ASP A 47 0.66 -1.72 20.82
N GLU A 48 1.38 -1.77 19.69
CA GLU A 48 1.35 -0.70 18.70
C GLU A 48 -0.04 -0.50 18.08
N LEU A 49 -0.78 -1.59 17.82
CA LEU A 49 -2.15 -1.51 17.35
C LEU A 49 -3.11 -0.94 18.41
N ASN A 50 -2.88 -1.20 19.70
CA ASN A 50 -3.66 -0.60 20.78
C ASN A 50 -3.40 0.91 20.89
N ILE A 51 -2.17 1.33 20.60
CA ILE A 51 -1.81 2.75 20.47
C ILE A 51 -2.51 3.35 19.26
N LEU A 52 -2.46 2.74 18.07
CA LEU A 52 -2.97 3.38 16.85
C LEU A 52 -4.49 3.28 16.67
N CYS A 53 -5.11 2.15 17.02
CA CYS A 53 -6.50 1.85 16.70
C CYS A 53 -7.50 2.35 17.76
N GLY A 54 -8.79 2.33 17.41
CA GLY A 54 -9.90 2.64 18.32
C GLY A 54 -10.17 4.13 18.54
N LYS A 55 -9.47 4.98 17.79
CA LYS A 55 -9.57 6.44 17.82
C LYS A 55 -9.23 7.02 16.46
N ALA A 56 -9.64 8.26 16.24
CA ALA A 56 -9.24 9.05 15.09
C ALA A 56 -8.06 9.94 15.46
N TRP A 57 -7.16 10.16 14.51
CA TRP A 57 -6.01 11.03 14.64
C TRP A 57 -6.26 12.26 13.79
N VAL A 58 -6.42 13.42 14.45
CA VAL A 58 -6.66 14.69 13.77
C VAL A 58 -5.33 15.42 13.62
N PRO A 59 -4.88 15.73 12.39
CA PRO A 59 -3.65 16.47 12.17
C PRO A 59 -3.74 17.86 12.81
N ILE A 60 -2.72 18.22 13.60
CA ILE A 60 -2.49 19.57 14.13
C ILE A 60 -1.29 20.24 13.47
N TYR A 61 -0.41 19.45 12.86
CA TYR A 61 0.69 19.91 12.04
C TYR A 61 0.92 18.95 10.88
N ILE A 62 1.13 19.49 9.69
CA ILE A 62 1.62 18.77 8.51
C ILE A 62 2.81 19.55 7.97
N LYS A 63 3.93 18.86 7.73
CA LYS A 63 5.12 19.47 7.16
C LYS A 63 4.77 20.11 5.81
N GLY A 64 5.15 21.38 5.65
CA GLY A 64 4.87 22.17 4.45
C GLY A 64 3.55 22.94 4.49
N GLN A 65 2.74 22.80 5.55
CA GLN A 65 1.48 23.54 5.68
C GLN A 65 1.70 25.05 5.92
N GLU A 66 2.86 25.45 6.44
CA GLU A 66 3.16 26.84 6.81
C GLU A 66 3.35 27.75 5.58
N GLY A 67 3.46 27.18 4.37
CA GLY A 67 3.73 27.92 3.15
C GLY A 67 5.16 28.46 3.07
N VAL A 68 5.43 29.34 2.10
CA VAL A 68 6.73 30.02 1.98
C VAL A 68 6.65 31.31 2.80
N ASP A 69 7.53 31.47 3.79
CA ASP A 69 7.57 32.62 4.70
C ASP A 69 6.28 32.87 5.52
N GLY A 70 5.50 31.82 5.80
CA GLY A 70 4.20 31.94 6.49
C GLY A 70 3.06 32.44 5.59
N LYS A 71 3.35 32.73 4.32
CA LYS A 71 2.36 33.13 3.31
C LYS A 71 1.82 31.90 2.60
N ASN A 72 0.52 31.92 2.29
CA ASN A 72 -0.19 30.79 1.67
C ASN A 72 -0.19 29.53 2.54
N ALA A 73 -0.33 29.69 3.87
CA ALA A 73 -0.46 28.56 4.76
C ALA A 73 -1.69 27.73 4.38
N ILE A 74 -1.48 26.43 4.17
CA ILE A 74 -2.51 25.47 3.78
C ILE A 74 -3.24 25.05 5.06
N THR A 75 -4.46 25.53 5.23
CA THR A 75 -5.27 25.26 6.43
C THR A 75 -6.69 24.87 6.05
N LEU A 76 -7.33 24.08 6.92
CA LEU A 76 -8.74 23.76 6.80
C LEU A 76 -9.58 24.77 7.59
N PRO A 77 -10.78 25.12 7.10
CA PRO A 77 -11.72 25.94 7.85
C PRO A 77 -12.25 25.17 9.08
N ALA A 78 -12.75 25.90 10.08
CA ALA A 78 -13.14 25.31 11.37
C ALA A 78 -14.27 24.26 11.28
N ASP A 79 -15.06 24.28 10.21
CA ASP A 79 -16.14 23.33 9.95
C ASP A 79 -15.68 22.04 9.24
N VAL A 80 -14.41 21.99 8.79
CA VAL A 80 -13.82 20.85 8.08
C VAL A 80 -12.71 20.26 8.93
N GLN A 81 -12.89 19.01 9.38
CA GLN A 81 -11.92 18.31 10.20
C GLN A 81 -11.35 17.11 9.45
N ALA A 82 -10.07 17.18 9.08
CA ALA A 82 -9.34 16.02 8.59
C ALA A 82 -9.06 15.02 9.72
N TYR A 83 -9.00 13.74 9.37
CA TYR A 83 -8.73 12.67 10.32
C TYR A 83 -8.17 11.41 9.66
N ILE A 84 -7.49 10.61 10.48
CA ILE A 84 -6.93 9.30 10.12
C ILE A 84 -7.45 8.27 11.11
N GLU A 85 -7.94 7.14 10.61
CA GLU A 85 -8.39 6.00 11.40
C GLU A 85 -7.58 4.76 11.02
N PHE A 86 -6.98 4.12 12.03
CA PHE A 86 -6.30 2.83 11.88
C PHE A 86 -7.21 1.70 12.36
N HIS A 87 -7.31 0.66 11.54
CA HIS A 87 -8.10 -0.53 11.82
C HIS A 87 -7.20 -1.72 12.16
N ARG A 88 -7.61 -2.56 13.12
CA ARG A 88 -6.82 -3.73 13.54
C ARG A 88 -6.54 -4.74 12.42
N ASN A 89 -7.34 -4.72 11.35
CA ASN A 89 -7.14 -5.58 10.18
C ASN A 89 -6.04 -5.06 9.23
N GLY A 90 -5.26 -4.05 9.63
CA GLY A 90 -4.20 -3.46 8.80
C GLY A 90 -4.73 -2.51 7.74
N LYS A 91 -5.98 -2.04 7.84
CA LYS A 91 -6.52 -1.00 6.96
C LYS A 91 -6.39 0.37 7.57
N ILE A 92 -6.14 1.36 6.73
CA ILE A 92 -6.19 2.77 7.09
C ILE A 92 -7.31 3.41 6.29
N SER A 93 -8.06 4.30 6.93
CA SER A 93 -9.06 5.14 6.27
C SER A 93 -9.02 6.54 6.85
N GLY A 94 -9.55 7.52 6.14
CA GLY A 94 -9.66 8.86 6.70
C GLY A 94 -10.26 9.86 5.75
N PHE A 95 -10.21 11.11 6.16
CA PHE A 95 -10.66 12.26 5.39
C PHE A 95 -9.58 13.33 5.39
N ALA A 96 -9.24 13.82 4.21
CA ALA A 96 -8.16 14.78 4.00
C ALA A 96 -8.68 16.15 3.56
N GLY A 97 -9.79 16.60 4.14
CA GLY A 97 -10.38 17.93 3.92
C GLY A 97 -11.37 18.01 2.77
N VAL A 98 -11.12 17.31 1.67
CA VAL A 98 -12.06 17.21 0.52
C VAL A 98 -12.38 15.77 0.16
N ASN A 99 -11.36 14.90 0.15
CA ASN A 99 -11.48 13.52 -0.28
C ASN A 99 -11.32 12.55 0.89
N VAL A 100 -12.03 11.43 0.79
CA VAL A 100 -11.78 10.29 1.67
C VAL A 100 -10.66 9.46 1.07
N PHE A 101 -9.82 8.90 1.94
CA PHE A 101 -8.74 8.02 1.52
C PHE A 101 -8.83 6.69 2.26
N ASN A 102 -8.36 5.64 1.61
CA ASN A 102 -8.30 4.29 2.15
C ASN A 102 -7.00 3.62 1.71
N GLY A 103 -6.55 2.64 2.47
CA GLY A 103 -5.40 1.83 2.10
C GLY A 103 -5.07 0.79 3.15
N SER A 104 -3.81 0.37 3.14
CA SER A 104 -3.28 -0.57 4.12
C SER A 104 -2.11 0.04 4.91
N PHE A 105 -1.88 -0.47 6.10
CA PHE A 105 -0.67 -0.18 6.87
C PHE A 105 -0.16 -1.47 7.53
N ALA A 106 1.13 -1.49 7.84
CA ALA A 106 1.77 -2.55 8.59
C ALA A 106 2.69 -1.97 9.65
N VAL A 107 2.65 -2.57 10.84
CA VAL A 107 3.62 -2.32 11.90
C VAL A 107 4.65 -3.44 11.87
N THR A 108 5.88 -3.11 11.50
CA THR A 108 6.95 -4.11 11.28
C THR A 108 7.80 -4.35 12.52
N ALA A 109 7.95 -3.32 13.36
CA ALA A 109 8.68 -3.35 14.61
C ALA A 109 8.08 -2.27 15.53
N PRO A 110 8.47 -2.22 16.82
CA PRO A 110 8.00 -1.17 17.71
C PRO A 110 8.24 0.22 17.10
N ASN A 111 7.22 1.07 17.11
CA ASN A 111 7.19 2.41 16.48
C ASN A 111 7.41 2.46 14.95
N LEU A 112 7.71 1.36 14.27
CA LEU A 112 7.93 1.33 12.82
C LEU A 112 6.63 1.04 12.08
N LEU A 113 6.22 1.99 11.24
CA LEU A 113 4.96 1.97 10.51
C LEU A 113 5.24 2.16 9.02
N ARG A 114 4.71 1.26 8.19
CA ARG A 114 4.69 1.45 6.74
C ARG A 114 3.26 1.55 6.24
N PHE A 115 3.02 2.54 5.40
CA PHE A 115 1.82 2.61 4.59
C PHE A 115 2.01 1.80 3.31
N GLY A 116 0.99 1.04 2.94
CA GLY A 116 0.87 0.45 1.62
C GLY A 116 0.27 1.45 0.64
N ALA A 117 -0.31 0.96 -0.45
CA ALA A 117 -0.99 1.82 -1.42
C ALA A 117 -2.15 2.56 -0.75
N LEU A 118 -2.10 3.89 -0.80
CA LEU A 118 -3.20 4.78 -0.42
C LEU A 118 -3.97 5.18 -1.68
N VAL A 119 -5.29 5.13 -1.61
CA VAL A 119 -6.21 5.50 -2.68
C VAL A 119 -7.14 6.57 -2.14
N THR A 120 -7.35 7.65 -2.90
CA THR A 120 -8.25 8.74 -2.55
C THR A 120 -9.41 8.81 -3.54
N THR A 121 -10.54 9.38 -3.10
CA THR A 121 -11.60 9.80 -4.05
C THR A 121 -11.10 10.99 -4.88
N LEU A 122 -11.62 11.15 -6.09
CA LEU A 122 -11.22 12.23 -7.01
C LEU A 122 -12.28 13.34 -7.07
N GLN A 123 -12.71 13.85 -5.92
CA GLN A 123 -13.62 15.00 -5.87
C GLN A 123 -12.82 16.29 -5.93
N ALA A 124 -13.24 17.23 -6.79
CA ALA A 124 -12.71 18.58 -6.76
C ALA A 124 -13.29 19.36 -5.56
N GLY A 125 -12.48 20.23 -4.96
CA GLY A 125 -12.93 21.09 -3.88
C GLY A 125 -11.89 22.13 -3.47
N PRO A 126 -12.25 23.06 -2.58
CA PRO A 126 -11.42 24.19 -2.21
C PRO A 126 -10.17 23.83 -1.38
N HIS A 127 -10.03 22.58 -0.94
CA HIS A 127 -8.96 22.11 -0.04
C HIS A 127 -8.15 20.94 -0.64
N LEU A 128 -8.04 20.89 -1.97
CA LEU A 128 -7.23 19.89 -2.68
C LEU A 128 -5.75 19.98 -2.34
N ASP A 129 -5.24 21.19 -2.11
CA ASP A 129 -3.87 21.45 -1.65
C ASP A 129 -3.58 20.78 -0.31
N TYR A 130 -4.53 20.85 0.64
CA TYR A 130 -4.43 20.16 1.93
C TYR A 130 -4.43 18.64 1.75
N GLU A 131 -5.31 18.10 0.89
CA GLU A 131 -5.32 16.67 0.58
C GLU A 131 -3.97 16.21 0.02
N MET A 132 -3.46 16.90 -1.00
CA MET A 132 -2.18 16.58 -1.64
C MET A 132 -1.04 16.61 -0.62
N LEU A 133 -1.01 17.63 0.25
CA LEU A 133 0.01 17.75 1.29
C LEU A 133 -0.06 16.58 2.28
N MET A 134 -1.26 16.27 2.76
CA MET A 134 -1.49 15.18 3.71
C MET A 134 -1.08 13.82 3.12
N MET A 135 -1.48 13.54 1.87
CA MET A 135 -1.13 12.30 1.18
C MET A 135 0.37 12.19 0.91
N ALA A 136 1.02 13.28 0.51
CA ALA A 136 2.46 13.32 0.30
C ALA A 136 3.23 12.99 1.58
N GLN A 137 2.80 13.53 2.73
CA GLN A 137 3.44 13.21 4.00
C GLN A 137 3.18 11.75 4.41
N LEU A 138 1.94 11.25 4.30
CA LEU A 138 1.61 9.88 4.70
C LEU A 138 2.37 8.83 3.88
N ASN A 139 2.56 9.03 2.58
CA ASN A 139 3.32 8.10 1.74
C ASN A 139 4.80 7.96 2.15
N ASP A 140 5.31 8.93 2.90
CA ASP A 140 6.72 9.06 3.22
C ASP A 140 7.08 8.63 4.66
N VAL A 141 6.08 8.40 5.50
CA VAL A 141 6.25 8.02 6.92
C VAL A 141 6.79 6.60 7.04
N ASP A 142 7.78 6.42 7.91
CA ASP A 142 8.37 5.12 8.26
C ASP A 142 8.32 4.80 9.76
N HIS A 143 8.05 5.81 10.59
CA HIS A 143 8.07 5.71 12.05
C HIS A 143 7.02 6.62 12.69
N PHE A 144 6.56 6.28 13.89
CA PHE A 144 5.75 7.16 14.71
C PHE A 144 6.23 7.20 16.17
N GLU A 145 6.00 8.30 16.85
CA GLU A 145 6.30 8.44 18.28
C GLU A 145 5.07 8.93 19.03
N VAL A 146 4.85 8.39 20.23
CA VAL A 146 3.79 8.85 21.12
C VAL A 146 4.37 9.87 22.10
N LEU A 147 3.78 11.06 22.13
CA LEU A 147 4.13 12.12 23.07
C LEU A 147 3.44 11.91 24.42
N LYS A 148 3.98 12.54 25.48
CA LYS A 148 3.45 12.41 26.86
C LYS A 148 1.99 12.88 27.01
N ASN A 149 1.54 13.77 26.13
CA ASN A 149 0.17 14.29 26.08
C ASN A 149 -0.81 13.38 25.29
N GLY A 150 -0.33 12.25 24.77
CA GLY A 150 -1.12 11.31 23.97
C GLY A 150 -1.22 11.67 22.48
N GLU A 151 -0.58 12.75 22.04
CA GLU A 151 -0.42 13.04 20.61
C GLU A 151 0.57 12.07 19.97
N ILE A 152 0.49 11.94 18.64
CA ILE A 152 1.45 11.16 17.86
C ILE A 152 2.17 12.02 16.86
N GLU A 153 3.45 11.74 16.67
CA GLU A 153 4.28 12.30 15.62
C GLU A 153 4.60 11.22 14.61
N PHE A 154 4.16 11.41 13.37
CA PHE A 154 4.63 10.63 12.23
C PHE A 154 5.90 11.23 11.67
N LYS A 155 6.92 10.38 11.49
CA LYS A 155 8.26 10.78 11.09
C LYS A 155 8.74 9.99 9.89
N LYS A 156 9.69 10.60 9.17
CA LYS A 156 10.56 9.96 8.19
C LYS A 156 11.99 10.13 8.67
N ARG A 157 12.63 9.06 9.13
CA ARG A 157 13.91 9.16 9.86
C ARG A 157 13.77 10.11 11.06
N ASN A 158 14.51 11.23 11.09
CA ASN A 158 14.43 12.24 12.16
C ASN A 158 13.58 13.46 11.79
N MET A 159 12.82 13.41 10.70
CA MET A 159 12.02 14.54 10.23
C MET A 159 10.56 14.37 10.61
N LEU A 160 9.99 15.35 11.30
CA LEU A 160 8.56 15.42 11.59
C LEU A 160 7.78 15.65 10.28
N MET A 161 6.92 14.69 9.93
CA MET A 161 6.06 14.77 8.76
C MET A 161 4.68 15.28 9.17
N MET A 162 4.15 14.77 10.28
CA MET A 162 2.82 15.11 10.74
C MET A 162 2.72 14.94 12.25
N ARG A 163 2.02 15.83 12.94
CA ARG A 163 1.62 15.65 14.34
C ARG A 163 0.11 15.57 14.42
N CYS A 164 -0.41 14.59 15.14
CA CYS A 164 -1.83 14.36 15.29
C CYS A 164 -2.25 14.25 16.75
N LYS A 165 -3.42 14.80 17.06
CA LYS A 165 -4.08 14.61 18.36
C LYS A 165 -5.10 13.47 18.31
N PRO A 166 -5.24 12.69 19.39
CA PRO A 166 -6.25 11.66 19.47
C PRO A 166 -7.64 12.29 19.66
N VAL A 167 -8.62 11.79 18.92
CA VAL A 167 -10.03 12.14 19.05
C VAL A 167 -10.84 10.85 19.09
N ALA A 168 -11.73 10.72 20.08
CA ALA A 168 -12.62 9.57 20.17
C ALA A 168 -13.57 9.53 18.96
N LEU A 169 -13.81 8.34 18.39
CA LEU A 169 -14.59 8.18 17.15
C LEU A 169 -16.02 8.76 17.25
N ASN A 170 -16.60 8.75 18.45
CA ASN A 170 -17.93 9.33 18.72
C ASN A 170 -17.95 10.86 18.76
N LYS A 171 -16.80 11.51 18.92
CA LYS A 171 -16.65 12.98 18.94
C LYS A 171 -16.14 13.55 17.62
N LEU A 172 -15.88 12.69 16.63
CA LEU A 172 -15.34 13.09 15.34
C LEU A 172 -16.41 13.78 14.50
N VAL A 173 -16.11 14.97 13.97
CA VAL A 173 -17.01 15.68 13.06
C VAL A 173 -16.92 15.04 11.68
N ARG A 174 -17.80 14.09 11.41
CA ARG A 174 -17.94 13.47 10.08
C ARG A 174 -18.92 14.33 9.27
N LYS A 175 -18.44 15.04 8.25
CA LYS A 175 -19.38 15.51 7.21
C LYS A 175 -19.94 14.24 6.56
N SER A 176 -21.22 13.95 6.81
CA SER A 176 -21.92 12.87 6.13
C SER A 176 -21.70 13.05 4.63
N PRO A 177 -21.16 12.05 3.91
CA PRO A 177 -21.22 12.08 2.46
C PRO A 177 -22.68 12.29 2.10
N LYS A 178 -22.99 13.29 1.27
CA LYS A 178 -24.28 13.33 0.59
C LYS A 178 -24.41 11.95 -0.07
N ALA A 179 -25.42 11.17 0.33
CA ALA A 179 -25.51 9.75 0.03
C ALA A 179 -25.06 9.48 -1.40
N MET A 180 -23.98 8.72 -1.55
CA MET A 180 -23.52 8.27 -2.85
C MET A 180 -24.67 7.46 -3.44
N THR A 181 -25.40 8.04 -4.39
CA THR A 181 -26.37 7.28 -5.16
C THR A 181 -25.65 6.07 -5.72
N PRO A 182 -26.21 4.85 -5.60
CA PRO A 182 -25.54 3.66 -6.09
C PRO A 182 -25.15 3.91 -7.54
N VAL A 183 -23.86 3.78 -7.84
CA VAL A 183 -23.40 3.67 -9.23
C VAL A 183 -24.20 2.49 -9.80
N PRO A 184 -25.03 2.69 -10.86
CA PRO A 184 -25.74 1.59 -11.49
C PRO A 184 -24.71 0.52 -11.87
N PRO A 185 -25.00 -0.78 -11.64
CA PRO A 185 -24.06 -1.82 -12.01
C PRO A 185 -23.71 -1.65 -13.48
N GLU A 186 -22.41 -1.58 -13.77
CA GLU A 186 -21.86 -1.43 -15.11
C GLU A 186 -22.64 -2.31 -16.09
N ALA A 187 -23.19 -1.67 -17.13
CA ALA A 187 -23.80 -2.39 -18.22
C ALA A 187 -22.73 -3.31 -18.81
N LYS A 188 -22.90 -4.62 -18.59
CA LYS A 188 -22.11 -5.67 -19.23
C LYS A 188 -22.08 -5.38 -20.73
N SER A 189 -20.93 -4.92 -21.23
CA SER A 189 -20.65 -4.84 -22.67
C SER A 189 -20.82 -6.25 -23.24
N ARG A 190 -21.97 -6.50 -23.87
CA ARG A 190 -22.25 -7.70 -24.64
C ARG A 190 -21.37 -7.62 -25.88
N ILE A 191 -20.29 -8.39 -25.89
CA ILE A 191 -19.64 -8.81 -27.14
C ILE A 191 -20.67 -9.69 -27.85
N ALA A 192 -21.26 -9.18 -28.93
CA ALA A 192 -22.11 -9.97 -29.82
C ALA A 192 -21.22 -10.62 -30.89
N PRO A 193 -21.28 -11.95 -31.10
CA PRO A 193 -20.80 -12.53 -32.33
C PRO A 193 -21.95 -12.51 -33.34
N LYS A 194 -21.75 -11.89 -34.49
CA LYS A 194 -22.52 -12.22 -35.69
C LYS A 194 -21.57 -12.33 -36.87
N GLY A 195 -21.22 -13.56 -37.18
CA GLY A 195 -20.75 -13.93 -38.52
C GLY A 195 -21.93 -14.09 -39.46
N GLY A 196 -21.63 -13.90 -40.75
CA GLY A 196 -22.38 -14.47 -41.88
C GLY A 196 -23.32 -13.50 -42.58
N ASP A 197 -22.84 -12.85 -43.64
CA ASP A 197 -23.37 -13.03 -45.00
C ASP A 197 -22.30 -12.61 -46.02
N ALA A 198 -22.21 -13.37 -47.12
CA ALA A 198 -21.09 -13.46 -48.05
C ALA A 198 -21.17 -12.42 -49.22
N PRO A 199 -20.37 -12.56 -50.30
CA PRO A 199 -19.34 -11.61 -50.70
C PRO A 199 -19.79 -10.63 -51.81
N ALA A 200 -19.33 -9.39 -51.76
CA ALA A 200 -19.49 -8.42 -52.85
C ALA A 200 -18.12 -8.05 -53.46
N ALA A 201 -17.90 -8.58 -54.66
CA ALA A 201 -17.13 -8.04 -55.78
C ALA A 201 -15.82 -7.28 -55.51
N ASN A 202 -14.72 -7.92 -55.91
CA ASN A 202 -13.41 -7.33 -56.13
C ASN A 202 -13.47 -6.31 -57.28
N PRO A 203 -13.00 -5.05 -57.15
CA PRO A 203 -12.85 -4.16 -58.29
C PRO A 203 -11.65 -4.60 -59.14
N ALA A 204 -11.90 -4.79 -60.43
CA ALA A 204 -10.95 -5.23 -61.43
C ALA A 204 -9.75 -4.28 -61.60
N LEU A 205 -8.57 -4.87 -61.85
CA LEU A 205 -7.38 -4.17 -62.37
C LEU A 205 -7.67 -3.52 -63.74
N PRO A 206 -7.05 -2.36 -64.05
CA PRO A 206 -7.28 -1.67 -65.30
C PRO A 206 -6.70 -2.43 -66.50
N THR A 207 -7.56 -2.71 -67.48
CA THR A 207 -7.14 -3.25 -68.79
C THR A 207 -6.82 -2.10 -69.74
N VAL A 208 -5.64 -2.19 -70.35
CA VAL A 208 -5.05 -1.27 -71.33
C VAL A 208 -5.95 -1.13 -72.56
N GLU A 209 -6.40 0.10 -72.84
CA GLU A 209 -7.03 0.44 -74.12
C GLU A 209 -5.93 0.77 -75.15
N LYS A 210 -5.84 -0.05 -76.21
CA LYS A 210 -5.09 0.26 -77.43
C LYS A 210 -6.05 0.75 -78.50
N ALA A 211 -5.78 1.93 -79.08
CA ALA A 211 -6.18 2.32 -80.43
C ALA A 211 -5.40 3.58 -80.89
N PRO A 212 -5.32 3.90 -82.19
CA PRO A 212 -4.93 3.05 -83.32
C PRO A 212 -3.76 3.64 -84.13
N VAL A 213 -3.14 2.79 -84.94
CA VAL A 213 -2.08 3.12 -85.92
C VAL A 213 -2.65 4.00 -87.03
N LYS A 214 -2.04 5.18 -87.27
CA LYS A 214 -2.27 5.97 -88.48
C LYS A 214 -1.49 5.34 -89.64
N LYS A 215 -2.19 5.18 -90.77
CA LYS A 215 -1.62 4.89 -92.09
C LYS A 215 -0.73 6.03 -92.56
#